data_AF-A0AA95H0S6-F1
#
_entry.id   AF-A0AA95H0S6-F1
#
_cell.length_a   1.000
_cell.length_b   1.000
_cell.length_c   1.000
_cell.angle_alpha   90.00
_cell.angle_beta   90.00
_cell.angle_gamma   90.00
#
_symmetry.space_group_name_H-M   'P 1'
#
loop_
_entity.id
_entity.type
_entity.pdbx_description
1 polymer ?
#
loop_
_entity_poly.entity_id
_entity_poly.type
_entity_poly.pdbx_seq_one_letter_code
_entity_poly.pdbx_strand_id
1 'polypeptide(L)'
;MAENPDTQQSAEEIEWFPARELVDAMKAEGLELQVGQTGGGTATFFLQAEGSHTFLIGPGSYSWADPQESQFTTAELYYGPDQYDEDGEPVEFSDDEEKTVTPGTPMAEIAHEIAANFRRFNTHPIPARTDSGA
;
A
#
# COMPACT_ATOMS: atom_id res chain seq x y z
N MET A 1 2.32 0.83 -52.84
CA MET A 1 1.06 0.71 -52.09
C MET A 1 1.41 0.82 -50.62
N ALA A 2 0.64 1.67 -49.93
CA ALA A 2 0.64 2.15 -48.55
C ALA A 2 1.62 1.57 -47.51
N GLU A 3 2.27 2.53 -46.84
CA GLU A 3 2.89 2.49 -45.52
C GLU A 3 1.93 1.95 -44.45
N ASN A 4 2.44 1.21 -43.47
CA ASN A 4 1.82 1.11 -42.15
C ASN A 4 2.86 1.59 -41.13
N PRO A 5 2.69 2.78 -40.54
CA PRO A 5 3.57 3.31 -39.51
C PRO A 5 3.28 2.65 -38.16
N ASP A 6 4.34 2.50 -37.38
CA ASP A 6 4.37 2.47 -35.91
C ASP A 6 3.09 2.09 -35.17
N THR A 7 3.04 0.84 -34.72
CA THR A 7 2.34 0.50 -33.47
C THR A 7 3.27 -0.36 -32.62
N GLN A 8 4.49 0.13 -32.39
CA GLN A 8 5.16 -0.17 -31.13
C GLN A 8 4.34 0.56 -30.06
N GLN A 9 3.29 -0.10 -29.57
CA GLN A 9 2.89 0.13 -28.19
C GLN A 9 4.15 -0.14 -27.39
N SER A 10 4.82 0.92 -26.94
CA SER A 10 5.84 0.82 -25.90
C SER A 10 5.17 0.06 -24.77
N ALA A 11 5.50 -1.22 -24.61
CA ALA A 11 5.28 -1.89 -23.36
C ALA A 11 6.14 -1.11 -22.37
N GLU A 12 5.53 -0.18 -21.64
CA GLU A 12 6.14 0.36 -20.43
C GLU A 12 6.54 -0.89 -19.62
N GLU A 13 7.84 -1.12 -19.53
CA GLU A 13 8.39 -2.28 -18.83
C GLU A 13 7.97 -2.09 -17.38
N ILE A 14 6.97 -2.87 -16.94
CA ILE A 14 6.43 -2.78 -15.60
C ILE A 14 7.58 -3.13 -14.66
N GLU A 15 8.12 -2.12 -13.97
CA GLU A 15 9.23 -2.30 -13.06
C GLU A 15 8.71 -2.97 -11.80
N TRP A 16 9.27 -4.15 -11.52
CA TRP A 16 8.98 -4.93 -10.33
C TRP A 16 10.09 -4.73 -9.31
N PHE A 17 9.71 -4.62 -8.04
CA PHE A 17 10.63 -4.55 -6.93
C PHE A 17 10.26 -5.58 -5.85
N PRO A 18 11.25 -6.16 -5.15
CA PRO A 18 11.00 -7.03 -4.02
C PRO A 18 10.47 -6.23 -2.83
N ALA A 19 9.58 -6.84 -2.05
CA ALA A 19 8.91 -6.21 -0.91
C ALA A 19 9.90 -5.61 0.10
N ARG A 20 11.07 -6.24 0.23
CA ARG A 20 12.18 -5.78 1.05
C ARG A 20 12.59 -4.33 0.78
N GLU A 21 12.54 -3.86 -0.46
CA GLU A 21 12.95 -2.49 -0.78
C GLU A 21 12.04 -1.46 -0.10
N LEU A 22 10.73 -1.64 -0.19
CA LEU A 22 9.78 -0.75 0.49
C LEU A 22 9.83 -0.93 2.01
N VAL A 23 10.01 -2.16 2.50
CA VAL A 23 10.19 -2.44 3.94
C VAL A 23 11.39 -1.70 4.51
N ASP A 24 12.55 -1.77 3.84
CA ASP A 24 13.78 -1.11 4.28
C ASP A 24 13.68 0.42 4.16
N ALA A 25 12.99 0.94 3.14
CA ALA A 25 12.70 2.37 3.02
C ALA A 25 11.77 2.87 4.14
N MET A 26 10.72 2.13 4.49
CA MET A 26 9.80 2.48 5.58
C MET A 26 10.47 2.42 6.96
N LYS A 27 11.42 1.51 7.17
CA LYS A 27 12.25 1.50 8.39
C LYS A 27 13.04 2.80 8.54
N ALA A 28 13.52 3.41 7.46
CA ALA A 28 14.19 4.71 7.52
C ALA A 28 13.24 5.84 7.97
N GLU A 29 11.94 5.69 7.71
CA GLU A 29 10.86 6.54 8.22
C GLU A 29 10.43 6.17 9.67
N GLY A 30 11.07 5.17 10.29
CA GLY A 30 10.72 4.71 11.63
C GLY A 30 9.40 3.96 11.71
N LEU A 31 8.94 3.40 10.59
CA LEU A 31 7.71 2.62 10.48
C LEU A 31 8.05 1.18 10.05
N GLU A 32 7.30 0.21 10.55
CA GLU A 32 7.49 -1.19 10.21
C GLU A 32 6.35 -1.67 9.31
N LEU A 33 6.72 -2.18 8.13
CA LEU A 33 5.81 -2.88 7.23
C LEU A 33 5.91 -4.39 7.43
N GLN A 34 4.77 -5.05 7.53
CA GLN A 34 4.66 -6.50 7.48
C GLN A 34 4.09 -6.93 6.13
N VAL A 35 4.68 -7.93 5.48
CA VAL A 35 4.14 -8.49 4.24
C VAL A 35 3.29 -9.71 4.58
N GLY A 36 2.05 -9.74 4.11
CA GLY A 36 1.15 -10.88 4.27
C GLY A 36 0.40 -11.20 2.99
N GLN A 37 -0.34 -12.31 3.01
CA GLN A 37 -1.14 -12.78 1.88
C GLN A 37 -2.62 -12.57 2.18
N THR A 38 -3.35 -11.95 1.26
CA THR A 38 -4.78 -11.59 1.42
C THR A 38 -5.73 -12.48 0.62
N GLY A 39 -5.21 -13.51 -0.06
CA GLY A 39 -5.97 -14.47 -0.85
C GLY A 39 -5.41 -14.62 -2.27
N GLY A 40 -5.64 -15.77 -2.93
CA GLY A 40 -5.28 -15.97 -4.35
C GLY A 40 -3.79 -15.90 -4.73
N GLY A 41 -2.89 -15.66 -3.76
CA GLY A 41 -1.48 -15.36 -4.03
C GLY A 41 -1.15 -13.87 -4.05
N THR A 42 -2.09 -13.02 -3.65
CA THR A 42 -1.91 -11.58 -3.53
C THR A 42 -1.12 -11.23 -2.28
N ALA A 43 -0.02 -10.52 -2.46
CA ALA A 43 0.75 -9.90 -1.39
C ALA A 43 0.17 -8.53 -1.03
N THR A 44 0.19 -8.21 0.25
CA THR A 44 -0.22 -6.91 0.78
C THR A 44 0.74 -6.54 1.91
N PHE A 45 1.19 -5.29 1.95
CA PHE A 45 1.85 -4.76 3.13
C PHE A 45 0.82 -4.26 4.13
N PHE A 46 1.07 -4.54 5.41
CA PHE A 46 0.32 -4.07 6.55
C PHE A 46 1.20 -3.10 7.32
N LEU A 47 0.76 -1.85 7.38
CA LEU A 47 1.38 -0.79 8.17
C LEU A 47 0.54 -0.57 9.42
N GLN A 48 1.03 -0.99 10.57
CA GLN A 48 0.31 -0.91 11.84
C GLN A 48 1.15 -0.22 12.91
N ALA A 49 0.50 0.58 13.74
CA ALA A 49 1.09 1.14 14.95
C ALA A 49 0.07 1.03 16.10
N GLU A 50 0.55 0.85 17.33
CA GLU A 50 -0.34 0.76 18.50
C GLU A 50 -1.24 1.99 18.61
N GLY A 51 -2.55 1.77 18.77
CA GLY A 51 -3.55 2.84 18.85
C GLY A 51 -3.86 3.54 17.52
N SER A 52 -3.33 3.05 16.40
CA SER A 52 -3.54 3.58 15.05
C SER A 52 -4.40 2.65 14.19
N HIS A 53 -5.04 3.20 13.18
CA HIS A 53 -5.62 2.41 12.09
C HIS A 53 -4.52 1.74 11.26
N THR A 54 -4.78 0.52 10.81
CA THR A 54 -3.92 -0.20 9.86
C THR A 54 -3.99 0.49 8.49
N PHE A 55 -2.86 0.58 7.79
CA PHE A 55 -2.83 0.88 6.36
C PHE A 55 -2.51 -0.39 5.58
N LEU A 56 -3.21 -0.61 4.48
CA LEU A 56 -2.91 -1.65 3.51
C LEU A 56 -2.22 -1.01 2.31
N ILE A 57 -1.17 -1.66 1.80
CA ILE A 57 -0.47 -1.25 0.58
C ILE A 57 -0.37 -2.49 -0.33
N GLY A 58 -0.82 -2.39 -1.58
CA GLY A 58 -0.89 -3.54 -2.48
C GLY A 58 -1.55 -3.19 -3.81
N PRO A 59 -1.83 -4.18 -4.67
CA PRO A 59 -1.51 -5.59 -4.52
C PRO A 59 -0.09 -5.90 -5.01
N GLY A 60 0.42 -7.06 -4.63
CA GLY A 60 1.62 -7.66 -5.21
C GLY A 60 1.46 -9.16 -5.42
N SER A 61 2.52 -9.81 -5.88
CA SER A 61 2.63 -11.27 -6.02
C SER A 61 3.36 -11.86 -4.81
N TYR A 62 2.67 -12.71 -4.04
CA TYR A 62 3.19 -13.25 -2.80
C TYR A 62 4.22 -14.36 -3.01
N SER A 63 5.32 -14.28 -2.28
CA SER A 63 6.33 -15.34 -2.22
C SER A 63 6.10 -16.20 -0.97
N TRP A 64 5.71 -17.47 -1.17
CA TRP A 64 5.58 -18.44 -0.08
C TRP A 64 6.90 -18.92 0.51
N ALA A 65 8.02 -18.69 -0.19
CA ALA A 65 9.35 -19.05 0.29
C ALA A 65 9.88 -18.00 1.29
N ASP A 66 9.68 -16.72 0.98
CA ASP A 66 10.04 -15.60 1.82
C ASP A 66 9.11 -14.41 1.52
N PRO A 67 8.28 -13.96 2.47
CA PRO A 67 7.39 -12.81 2.28
C PRO A 67 8.11 -11.54 1.82
N GLN A 68 9.37 -11.33 2.22
CA GLN A 68 10.14 -10.13 1.81
C GLN A 68 10.58 -10.17 0.34
N GLU A 69 10.55 -11.34 -0.29
CA GLU A 69 10.84 -11.51 -1.72
C GLU A 69 9.57 -11.44 -2.58
N SER A 70 8.41 -11.17 -1.98
CA SER A 70 7.16 -10.90 -2.71
C SER A 70 7.38 -9.72 -3.67
N GLN A 71 6.81 -9.80 -4.86
CA GLN A 71 7.08 -8.83 -5.92
C GLN A 71 5.93 -7.84 -6.02
N PHE A 72 6.26 -6.55 -6.08
CA PHE A 72 5.31 -5.47 -6.24
C PHE A 72 5.69 -4.62 -7.43
N THR A 73 4.73 -3.88 -7.98
CA THR A 73 5.01 -2.88 -9.01
C THR A 73 4.35 -1.57 -8.66
N THR A 74 5.07 -0.47 -8.92
CA THR A 74 4.54 0.89 -8.71
C THR A 74 3.35 1.20 -9.60
N ALA A 75 3.20 0.49 -10.73
CA ALA A 75 2.08 0.67 -11.65
C ALA A 75 0.73 0.20 -11.08
N GLU A 76 0.74 -0.73 -10.12
CA GLU A 76 -0.46 -1.32 -9.51
C GLU A 76 -0.56 -1.02 -8.02
N LEU A 77 0.41 -0.29 -7.45
CA LEU A 77 0.48 -0.03 -6.02
C LEU A 77 -0.53 1.06 -5.60
N TYR A 78 -1.52 0.65 -4.82
CA TYR A 78 -2.39 1.51 -4.03
C TYR A 78 -2.05 1.41 -2.55
N TYR A 79 -2.41 2.45 -1.78
CA TYR A 79 -2.38 2.38 -0.33
C TYR A 79 -3.49 3.21 0.31
N GLY A 80 -3.90 2.81 1.51
CA GLY A 80 -4.89 3.52 2.30
C GLY A 80 -5.22 2.83 3.63
N PRO A 81 -6.05 3.46 4.48
CA PRO A 81 -6.50 2.88 5.75
C PRO A 81 -7.41 1.66 5.54
N ASP A 82 -7.19 0.60 6.32
CA ASP A 82 -8.12 -0.52 6.46
C ASP A 82 -9.31 -0.05 7.31
N GLN A 83 -10.36 0.46 6.65
CA GLN A 83 -11.55 0.97 7.31
C GLN A 83 -12.63 -0.10 7.38
N TYR A 84 -13.27 -0.21 8.54
CA TYR A 84 -14.50 -0.96 8.72
C TYR A 84 -15.56 -0.01 9.28
N ASP A 85 -16.80 -0.15 8.83
CA ASP A 85 -17.91 0.64 9.35
C ASP A 85 -18.32 0.18 10.76
N GLU A 86 -19.36 0.81 11.32
CA GLU A 86 -19.87 0.48 12.66
C GLU A 86 -20.43 -0.95 12.75
N ASP A 87 -20.75 -1.58 11.62
CA ASP A 87 -21.22 -2.95 11.51
C ASP A 87 -20.06 -3.95 11.33
N GLY A 88 -18.83 -3.46 11.15
CA GLY A 88 -17.63 -4.26 10.94
C GLY A 88 -17.44 -4.70 9.50
N GLU A 89 -18.12 -4.06 8.54
CA GLU A 89 -17.97 -4.31 7.12
C GLU A 89 -16.85 -3.43 6.54
N PRO A 90 -16.02 -3.95 5.63
CA PRO A 90 -14.95 -3.17 5.02
C PRO A 90 -15.55 -2.00 4.24
N VAL A 91 -15.09 -0.79 4.55
CA VAL A 91 -15.47 0.41 3.80
C VAL A 91 -14.52 0.54 2.62
N GLU A 92 -15.05 0.46 1.41
CA GLU A 92 -14.28 0.76 0.20
C GLU A 92 -13.73 2.18 0.28
N PHE A 93 -12.47 2.34 -0.15
CA PHE A 93 -11.80 3.62 -0.20
C PHE A 93 -12.67 4.63 -0.96
N SER A 94 -12.85 5.83 -0.39
CA SER A 94 -13.31 6.94 -1.22
C SER A 94 -12.20 7.23 -2.24
N ASP A 95 -12.53 7.51 -3.51
CA ASP A 95 -11.54 7.84 -4.57
C ASP A 95 -10.57 8.99 -4.18
N ASP A 96 -10.92 9.81 -3.18
CA ASP A 96 -10.09 10.88 -2.61
C ASP A 96 -9.02 10.37 -1.60
N GLU A 97 -9.18 9.16 -1.06
CA GLU A 97 -8.30 8.57 -0.03
C GLU A 97 -7.41 7.44 -0.56
N GLU A 98 -7.79 6.79 -1.66
CA GLU A 98 -6.93 5.86 -2.39
C GLU A 98 -5.88 6.63 -3.19
N LYS A 99 -4.60 6.37 -2.91
CA LYS A 99 -3.50 7.00 -3.63
C LYS A 99 -2.75 6.00 -4.48
N THR A 100 -2.67 6.32 -5.76
CA THR A 100 -1.83 5.61 -6.72
C THR A 100 -0.43 6.19 -6.73
N VAL A 101 0.57 5.32 -6.82
CA VAL A 101 1.96 5.73 -6.99
C VAL A 101 2.24 5.97 -8.47
N THR A 102 2.98 7.03 -8.78
CA THR A 102 3.43 7.26 -10.17
C THR A 102 4.51 6.24 -10.54
N PRO A 103 4.41 5.56 -11.70
CA PRO A 103 5.45 4.65 -12.14
C PRO A 103 6.82 5.33 -12.20
N GLY A 104 7.85 4.66 -11.66
CA GLY A 104 9.22 5.18 -11.62
C GLY A 104 9.52 6.16 -10.48
N THR A 105 8.58 6.42 -9.58
CA THR A 105 8.87 7.17 -8.34
C THR A 105 9.92 6.42 -7.50
N PRO A 106 10.98 7.10 -7.01
CA PRO A 106 11.98 6.45 -6.17
C PRO A 106 11.38 5.87 -4.89
N MET A 107 11.83 4.69 -4.48
CA MET A 107 11.29 3.98 -3.30
C MET A 107 11.27 4.82 -2.02
N ALA A 108 12.30 5.65 -1.81
CA ALA A 108 12.36 6.56 -0.66
C ALA A 108 11.26 7.62 -0.69
N GLU A 109 10.88 8.12 -1.87
CA GLU A 109 9.78 9.08 -2.01
C GLU A 109 8.42 8.41 -1.79
N ILE A 110 8.25 7.18 -2.29
CA ILE A 110 7.05 6.36 -2.03
C ILE A 110 6.88 6.13 -0.53
N ALA A 111 7.95 5.66 0.15
CA ALA A 111 7.94 5.44 1.59
C ALA A 111 7.65 6.72 2.37
N HIS A 112 8.26 7.84 1.98
CA HIS A 112 8.01 9.13 2.60
C HIS A 112 6.54 9.55 2.48
N GLU A 113 5.95 9.39 1.30
CA GLU A 113 4.55 9.74 1.04
C GLU A 113 3.58 8.87 1.85
N ILE A 114 3.78 7.54 1.85
CA ILE A 114 2.99 6.60 2.65
C ILE A 114 3.10 6.94 4.13
N ALA A 115 4.32 7.17 4.63
CA ALA A 115 4.57 7.53 6.03
C ALA A 115 3.88 8.85 6.42
N ALA A 116 3.94 9.87 5.55
CA ALA A 116 3.28 11.14 5.78
C ALA A 116 1.76 10.99 5.84
N ASN A 117 1.16 10.22 4.93
CA ASN A 117 -0.29 9.97 4.93
C ASN A 117 -0.72 9.12 6.13
N PHE A 118 0.01 8.07 6.47
CA PHE A 118 -0.25 7.25 7.65
C PHE A 118 -0.26 8.09 8.93
N ARG A 119 0.76 8.95 9.12
CA ARG A 119 0.84 9.85 10.27
C ARG A 119 -0.32 10.86 10.25
N ARG A 120 -0.63 11.46 9.10
CA ARG A 120 -1.74 12.42 8.95
C ARG A 120 -3.09 11.79 9.26
N PHE A 121 -3.32 10.55 8.86
CA PHE A 121 -4.55 9.83 9.16
C PHE A 121 -4.67 9.55 10.66
N ASN A 122 -3.56 9.12 11.29
CA ASN A 122 -3.51 8.75 12.69
C ASN A 122 -3.23 9.92 13.66
N THR A 123 -3.24 11.18 13.22
CA THR A 123 -3.16 12.35 14.13
C THR A 123 -4.50 12.71 14.77
N HIS A 124 -5.61 12.13 14.31
CA HIS A 124 -6.90 12.23 14.97
C HIS A 124 -7.09 10.98 15.84
N PRO A 125 -7.12 11.11 17.17
CA PRO A 125 -7.37 9.97 18.03
C PRO A 125 -8.74 9.38 17.71
N ILE A 126 -8.81 8.05 17.56
CA ILE A 126 -10.08 7.32 17.63
C ILE A 126 -10.77 7.80 18.91
N PRO A 127 -11.97 8.41 18.84
CA PRO A 127 -12.62 8.91 20.04
C PRO A 127 -12.69 7.77 21.03
N ALA A 128 -12.06 7.94 22.20
CA ALA A 128 -12.11 6.96 23.26
C ALA A 128 -13.58 6.62 23.48
N ARG A 129 -13.98 5.35 23.24
CA ARG A 129 -15.32 4.87 23.58
C ARG A 129 -15.56 5.29 25.01
N THR A 130 -16.39 6.31 25.17
CA THR A 130 -16.79 6.77 26.49
C THR A 130 -17.79 5.71 26.91
N ASP A 131 -17.30 4.69 27.60
CA ASP A 131 -18.14 3.73 28.31
C ASP A 131 -18.92 4.52 29.36
N SER A 132 -20.08 5.04 28.95
CA SER A 132 -21.08 5.63 29.82
C SER A 132 -22.16 4.58 29.98
N GLY A 133 -21.92 3.64 30.88
CA GLY A 133 -22.88 2.61 31.27
C GLY A 133 -22.82 2.34 32.77
N ALA A 134 -23.08 3.39 33.57
CA ALA A 134 -23.44 3.26 34.98
C ALA A 134 -24.96 3.08 35.14
#